data_AF-A0A529Z452-F1
#
_entry.id   AF-A0A529Z452-F1
#
_cell.length_a   1.000
_cell.length_b   1.000
_cell.length_c   1.000
_cell.angle_alpha   90.00
_cell.angle_beta   90.00
_cell.angle_gamma   90.00
#
_symmetry.space_group_name_H-M   'P 1'
#
loop_
_entity.id
_entity.type
_entity.pdbx_description
1 polymer ?
#
loop_
_entity_poly.entity_id
_entity_poly.type
_entity_poly.pdbx_seq_one_letter_code
_entity_poly.pdbx_strand_id
1 'polypeptide(L)'
;GYTVEGLTISYYRRRAATADTLMQMGRWFGFRRGYRDLVRLFIGRDEPADSRGSRRIDLYRAFGAICRDEEMFRSELKRYADMENRITPLQIPPLVPSHMLQPTATNKMFNARIAYSNFGGHLSESTFAPDREADIRHNHKALVELIGDNAIEQAKLSATKDGHIEFDANYSVVSPPALIAFLKAFRWFNQGDNETPPFQLQIEFLEKTGQYNPGITDWLVLAPQITSPRDHVTIKGTPFAVIYRGYTLRRFGTYNDPKHRTLAEYVAYGKDLADPSESLKALRKKGRGVMLYYPITPTKTGKPKPPYSTGFTVLFPPNDIRTPITFNVIQQNRLNAPVVTAP
;
A
#
# COMPACT_ATOMS: atom_id res chain seq x y z
N GLY A 1 22.22 -23.91 -5.98
CA GLY A 1 21.68 -24.42 -4.70
C GLY A 1 22.12 -25.86 -4.59
N TYR A 2 22.56 -26.30 -3.42
CA TYR A 2 23.02 -27.67 -3.19
C TYR A 2 21.95 -28.42 -2.39
N THR A 3 21.58 -29.62 -2.83
CA THR A 3 20.61 -30.47 -2.12
C THR A 3 21.38 -31.34 -1.14
N VAL A 4 21.14 -31.15 0.16
CA VAL A 4 21.70 -31.99 1.22
C VAL A 4 20.65 -33.03 1.60
N GLU A 5 20.99 -34.30 1.46
CA GLU A 5 20.13 -35.40 1.91
C GLU A 5 19.94 -35.35 3.44
N GLY A 6 18.74 -35.67 3.91
CA GLY A 6 18.40 -35.63 5.35
C GLY A 6 18.29 -34.24 5.99
N LEU A 7 18.47 -33.14 5.24
CA LEU A 7 18.45 -31.78 5.81
C LEU A 7 17.03 -31.32 6.18
N THR A 8 16.73 -31.39 7.48
CA THR A 8 15.44 -31.01 8.10
C THR A 8 15.49 -29.68 8.85
N ILE A 9 16.65 -29.28 9.38
CA ILE A 9 16.82 -28.09 10.22
C ILE A 9 17.81 -27.13 9.59
N SER A 10 17.47 -25.84 9.50
CA SER A 10 18.36 -24.79 8.99
C SER A 10 18.46 -23.58 9.89
N TYR A 11 19.69 -23.14 10.13
CA TYR A 11 20.01 -21.92 10.86
C TYR A 11 20.53 -20.86 9.88
N TYR A 12 19.80 -19.75 9.75
CA TYR A 12 20.09 -18.68 8.81
C TYR A 12 20.51 -17.39 9.53
N ARG A 13 21.80 -17.05 9.40
CA ARG A 13 22.43 -15.86 10.01
C ARG A 13 23.13 -14.95 8.99
N ARG A 14 23.10 -15.31 7.71
CA ARG A 14 23.85 -14.62 6.65
C ARG A 14 23.11 -13.36 6.19
N ARG A 15 23.83 -12.26 5.97
CA ARG A 15 23.30 -11.06 5.32
C ARG A 15 23.39 -11.19 3.79
N ALA A 16 22.34 -10.78 3.09
CA ALA A 16 22.33 -10.58 1.63
C ALA A 16 22.43 -9.08 1.30
N ALA A 17 23.05 -8.74 0.17
CA ALA A 17 23.19 -7.36 -0.30
C ALA A 17 22.18 -6.96 -1.41
N THR A 18 21.52 -7.94 -2.02
CA THR A 18 20.49 -7.75 -3.07
C THR A 18 19.24 -8.57 -2.74
N ALA A 19 18.08 -8.13 -3.24
CA ALA A 19 16.81 -8.79 -2.96
C ALA A 19 16.72 -10.17 -3.61
N ASP A 20 17.19 -10.31 -4.87
CA ASP A 20 17.30 -11.61 -5.54
C ASP A 20 18.17 -12.61 -4.75
N THR A 21 19.28 -12.18 -4.16
CA THR A 21 20.12 -13.02 -3.31
C THR A 21 19.36 -13.47 -2.06
N LEU A 22 18.62 -12.59 -1.39
CA LEU A 22 17.84 -12.98 -0.20
C LEU A 22 16.67 -13.90 -0.56
N MET A 23 16.00 -13.68 -1.69
CA MET A 23 14.95 -14.57 -2.22
C MET A 23 15.48 -15.92 -2.70
N GLN A 24 16.65 -15.96 -3.33
CA GLN A 24 17.33 -17.22 -3.68
C GLN A 24 17.73 -17.99 -2.43
N MET A 25 18.18 -17.30 -1.38
CA MET A 25 18.41 -17.90 -0.07
C MET A 25 17.10 -18.41 0.56
N GLY A 26 15.98 -17.73 0.34
CA GLY A 26 14.62 -18.12 0.75
C GLY A 26 14.05 -19.38 0.08
N ARG A 27 14.77 -20.01 -0.85
CA ARG A 27 14.40 -21.30 -1.47
C ARG A 27 14.72 -22.47 -0.53
N TRP A 28 14.18 -22.42 0.68
CA TRP A 28 14.40 -23.39 1.76
C TRP A 28 13.62 -24.69 1.53
N PHE A 29 14.25 -25.61 0.79
CA PHE A 29 13.82 -26.99 0.60
C PHE A 29 12.49 -27.15 -0.16
N GLY A 30 12.22 -28.37 -0.61
CA GLY A 30 10.96 -28.71 -1.27
C GLY A 30 9.81 -28.85 -0.25
N PHE A 31 9.50 -27.80 0.51
CA PHE A 31 8.43 -27.84 1.51
C PHE A 31 7.11 -28.30 0.87
N ARG A 32 6.53 -29.38 1.40
CA ARG A 32 5.23 -29.92 0.99
C ARG A 32 4.20 -29.71 2.09
N ARG A 33 3.01 -29.25 1.70
CA ARG A 33 1.83 -29.16 2.58
C ARG A 33 1.56 -30.56 3.15
N GLY A 34 1.58 -30.68 4.49
CA GLY A 34 1.54 -31.94 5.22
C GLY A 34 2.75 -32.13 6.14
N TYR A 35 3.94 -31.73 5.71
CA TYR A 35 5.22 -32.01 6.40
C TYR A 35 5.76 -30.79 7.18
N ARG A 36 4.88 -30.10 7.90
CA ARG A 36 5.23 -28.90 8.70
C ARG A 36 6.01 -29.25 9.97
N ASP A 37 5.84 -30.46 10.44
CA ASP A 37 6.52 -31.09 11.56
C ASP A 37 7.99 -31.42 11.26
N LEU A 38 8.34 -31.80 10.03
CA LEU A 38 9.71 -32.20 9.67
C LEU A 38 10.67 -31.02 9.47
N VAL A 39 10.22 -29.90 8.90
CA VAL A 39 11.12 -28.78 8.53
C VAL A 39 11.19 -27.74 9.65
N ARG A 40 12.41 -27.34 10.03
CA ARG A 40 12.66 -26.23 10.97
C ARG A 40 13.57 -25.19 10.35
N LEU A 41 13.20 -23.93 10.51
CA LEU A 41 14.00 -22.79 10.10
C LEU A 41 14.15 -21.83 11.27
N PHE A 42 15.40 -21.56 11.64
CA PHE A 42 15.78 -20.58 12.65
C PHE A 42 16.45 -19.41 11.94
N ILE A 43 15.84 -18.22 12.02
CA ILE A 43 16.37 -17.00 11.40
C ILE A 43 16.95 -16.10 12.50
N GLY A 44 18.18 -15.61 12.29
CA GLY A 44 18.84 -14.65 13.16
C GLY A 44 18.02 -13.36 13.28
N ARG A 45 17.49 -13.09 14.48
CA ARG A 45 16.65 -11.92 14.76
C ARG A 45 17.42 -10.71 15.26
N ASP A 46 18.71 -10.90 15.53
CA ASP A 46 19.59 -9.87 16.08
C ASP A 46 21.02 -10.16 15.58
N GLU A 47 21.30 -9.76 14.34
CA GLU A 47 22.59 -9.96 13.67
C GLU A 47 23.27 -8.62 13.34
N PRO A 48 24.61 -8.56 13.22
CA PRO A 48 25.30 -7.35 12.79
C PRO A 48 24.98 -7.00 11.32
N ALA A 49 24.53 -5.77 11.09
CA ALA A 49 24.12 -5.27 9.77
C ALA A 49 25.29 -4.73 8.92
N ASP A 50 26.42 -4.40 9.56
CA ASP A 50 27.68 -4.03 8.93
C ASP A 50 28.88 -4.71 9.62
N SER A 51 30.04 -4.67 8.97
CA SER A 51 31.29 -5.30 9.43
C SER A 51 31.83 -4.73 10.75
N ARG A 52 31.31 -3.58 11.20
CA ARG A 52 31.67 -2.95 12.48
C ARG A 52 30.69 -3.31 13.60
N GLY A 53 29.62 -4.03 13.29
CA GLY A 53 28.59 -4.46 14.25
C GLY A 53 27.76 -3.32 14.86
N SER A 54 27.90 -2.08 14.37
CA SER A 54 27.31 -0.89 15.00
C SER A 54 25.80 -0.78 14.80
N ARG A 55 25.26 -1.48 13.81
CA ARG A 55 23.82 -1.62 13.57
C ARG A 55 23.41 -3.08 13.64
N ARG A 56 22.21 -3.32 14.16
CA ARG A 56 21.58 -4.65 14.25
C ARG A 56 20.52 -4.81 13.16
N ILE A 57 20.29 -6.05 12.71
CA ILE A 57 19.22 -6.39 11.77
C ILE A 57 18.46 -7.64 12.23
N ASP A 58 17.13 -7.57 12.20
CA ASP A 58 16.25 -8.75 12.33
C ASP A 58 16.04 -9.33 10.93
N LEU A 59 16.75 -10.42 10.61
CA LEU A 59 16.68 -11.05 9.28
C LEU A 59 15.30 -11.66 9.00
N TYR A 60 14.53 -12.04 10.02
CA TYR A 60 13.16 -12.55 9.86
C TYR A 60 12.23 -11.43 9.39
N ARG A 61 12.36 -10.24 10.00
CA ARG A 61 11.63 -9.03 9.58
C ARG A 61 12.03 -8.57 8.17
N ALA A 62 13.33 -8.60 7.85
CA ALA A 62 13.84 -8.25 6.53
C ALA A 62 13.33 -9.23 5.45
N PHE A 63 13.40 -10.53 5.70
CA PHE A 63 12.87 -11.56 4.80
C PHE A 63 11.37 -11.38 4.58
N GLY A 64 10.59 -11.19 5.66
CA GLY A 64 9.16 -10.94 5.57
C GLY A 64 8.80 -9.65 4.82
N ALA A 65 9.66 -8.63 4.83
CA ALA A 65 9.47 -7.43 4.00
C ALA A 65 9.65 -7.75 2.51
N ILE A 66 10.72 -8.48 2.14
CA ILE A 66 10.94 -8.89 0.74
C ILE A 66 9.84 -9.82 0.25
N CYS A 67 9.31 -10.74 1.06
CA CYS A 67 8.16 -11.56 0.67
C CYS A 67 6.90 -10.72 0.37
N ARG A 68 6.70 -9.59 1.07
CA ARG A 68 5.59 -8.67 0.76
C ARG A 68 5.83 -7.85 -0.50
N ASP A 69 7.07 -7.41 -0.73
CA ASP A 69 7.44 -6.75 -1.99
C ASP A 69 7.32 -7.73 -3.18
N GLU A 70 7.61 -9.02 -2.98
CA GLU A 70 7.41 -10.11 -3.96
C GLU A 70 5.92 -10.41 -4.23
N GLU A 71 5.10 -10.44 -3.18
CA GLU A 71 3.65 -10.64 -3.30
C GLU A 71 2.98 -9.44 -4.00
N MET A 72 3.41 -8.22 -3.67
CA MET A 72 3.01 -6.99 -4.38
C MET A 72 3.41 -7.08 -5.86
N PHE A 73 4.64 -7.49 -6.14
CA PHE A 73 5.13 -7.73 -7.51
C PHE A 73 4.35 -8.84 -8.24
N ARG A 74 3.93 -9.93 -7.56
CA ARG A 74 3.02 -10.94 -8.13
C ARG A 74 1.64 -10.39 -8.41
N SER A 75 1.11 -9.49 -7.58
CA SER A 75 -0.18 -8.84 -7.86
C SER A 75 -0.09 -7.94 -9.10
N GLU A 76 1.01 -7.21 -9.27
CA GLU A 76 1.29 -6.48 -10.51
C GLU A 76 1.45 -7.43 -11.71
N LEU A 77 2.13 -8.57 -11.55
CA LEU A 77 2.24 -9.58 -12.62
C LEU A 77 0.89 -10.16 -13.06
N LYS A 78 -0.04 -10.39 -12.14
CA LYS A 78 -1.40 -10.85 -12.47
C LYS A 78 -2.13 -9.83 -13.36
N ARG A 79 -1.95 -8.52 -13.12
CA ARG A 79 -2.53 -7.46 -13.97
C ARG A 79 -2.09 -7.57 -15.44
N TYR A 80 -0.90 -8.11 -15.73
CA TYR A 80 -0.45 -8.36 -17.11
C TYR A 80 -0.97 -9.69 -17.69
N ALA A 81 -1.26 -10.69 -16.85
CA ALA A 81 -1.72 -12.00 -17.29
C ALA A 81 -3.18 -11.99 -17.80
N ASP A 82 -4.01 -11.12 -17.23
CA ASP A 82 -5.45 -11.01 -17.55
C ASP A 82 -5.74 -10.03 -18.73
N MET A 83 -4.72 -9.49 -19.40
CA MET A 83 -4.90 -8.62 -20.57
C MET A 83 -5.15 -9.43 -21.85
N GLU A 84 -6.18 -9.06 -22.64
CA GLU A 84 -6.50 -9.69 -23.93
C GLU A 84 -5.30 -9.72 -24.88
N ASN A 85 -4.57 -8.61 -24.97
CA ASN A 85 -3.27 -8.55 -25.61
C ASN A 85 -2.21 -9.05 -24.63
N ARG A 86 -1.91 -10.35 -24.66
CA ARG A 86 -0.93 -11.00 -23.78
C ARG A 86 0.47 -10.41 -23.96
N ILE A 87 0.85 -9.52 -23.06
CA ILE A 87 2.19 -8.92 -23.00
C ILE A 87 3.17 -9.98 -22.49
N THR A 88 4.20 -10.28 -23.27
CA THR A 88 5.26 -11.20 -22.83
C THR A 88 6.25 -10.50 -21.88
N PRO A 89 6.89 -11.22 -20.95
CA PRO A 89 7.91 -10.66 -20.06
C PRO A 89 9.14 -10.03 -20.77
N LEU A 90 9.30 -10.30 -22.07
CA LEU A 90 10.32 -9.70 -22.93
C LEU A 90 9.91 -8.30 -23.42
N GLN A 91 8.61 -8.06 -23.61
CA GLN A 91 8.07 -6.79 -24.10
C GLN A 91 7.94 -5.75 -22.98
N ILE A 92 7.53 -6.19 -21.77
CA ILE A 92 7.54 -5.37 -20.57
C ILE A 92 8.31 -6.14 -19.48
N PRO A 93 9.58 -5.77 -19.23
CA PRO A 93 10.31 -6.21 -18.06
C PRO A 93 9.50 -5.83 -16.82
N PRO A 94 9.07 -6.79 -15.99
CA PRO A 94 8.24 -6.48 -14.83
C PRO A 94 8.91 -5.47 -13.90
N LEU A 95 8.23 -4.37 -13.58
CA LEU A 95 8.76 -3.35 -12.69
C LEU A 95 8.81 -3.90 -11.26
N VAL A 96 10.02 -4.16 -10.76
CA VAL A 96 10.26 -4.60 -9.38
C VAL A 96 10.46 -3.38 -8.49
N PRO A 97 9.59 -3.11 -7.51
CA PRO A 97 9.81 -2.05 -6.52
C PRO A 97 11.06 -2.34 -5.68
N SER A 98 12.02 -1.42 -5.65
CA SER A 98 13.31 -1.59 -4.97
C SER A 98 13.34 -0.85 -3.63
N HIS A 99 12.69 -1.41 -2.61
CA HIS A 99 12.45 -0.71 -1.34
C HIS A 99 13.53 -0.88 -0.26
N MET A 100 14.51 -1.77 -0.43
CA MET A 100 15.46 -2.14 0.64
C MET A 100 16.84 -2.55 0.12
N LEU A 101 16.84 -3.39 -0.91
CA LEU A 101 18.03 -3.92 -1.57
C LEU A 101 17.75 -3.86 -3.07
N GLN A 102 18.79 -3.64 -3.90
CA GLN A 102 18.61 -3.63 -5.35
C GLN A 102 18.00 -4.97 -5.82
N PRO A 103 17.06 -4.97 -6.79
CA PRO A 103 16.36 -6.19 -7.18
C PRO A 103 17.32 -7.24 -7.76
N THR A 104 18.30 -6.78 -8.54
CA THR A 104 19.40 -7.56 -9.08
C THR A 104 20.56 -6.61 -9.44
N ALA A 105 21.62 -7.12 -10.08
CA ALA A 105 22.76 -6.32 -10.51
C ALA A 105 22.40 -5.26 -11.57
N THR A 106 22.99 -4.07 -11.47
CA THR A 106 22.67 -2.89 -12.31
C THR A 106 22.73 -3.15 -13.82
N ASN A 107 23.65 -4.00 -14.28
CA ASN A 107 23.80 -4.35 -15.70
C ASN A 107 22.69 -5.25 -16.26
N LYS A 108 21.76 -5.72 -15.41
CA LYS A 108 20.57 -6.50 -15.80
C LYS A 108 19.27 -5.69 -15.67
N MET A 109 19.36 -4.42 -15.28
CA MET A 109 18.20 -3.54 -15.10
C MET A 109 17.89 -2.77 -16.39
N PHE A 110 16.68 -2.94 -16.92
CA PHE A 110 16.16 -2.16 -18.05
C PHE A 110 15.38 -0.95 -17.54
N ASN A 111 15.59 0.23 -18.15
CA ASN A 111 14.86 1.45 -17.81
C ASN A 111 13.55 1.56 -18.60
N ALA A 112 12.50 0.91 -18.13
CA ALA A 112 11.13 1.24 -18.52
C ALA A 112 10.51 2.21 -17.49
N ARG A 113 9.75 3.20 -17.94
CA ARG A 113 8.82 3.94 -17.07
C ARG A 113 7.39 3.64 -17.51
N ILE A 114 6.51 3.43 -16.54
CA ILE A 114 5.06 3.56 -16.79
C ILE A 114 4.82 5.00 -17.24
N ALA A 115 4.16 5.17 -18.38
CA ALA A 115 3.72 6.47 -18.89
C ALA A 115 2.30 6.81 -18.41
N TYR A 116 1.51 5.78 -18.11
CA TYR A 116 0.18 5.87 -17.52
C TYR A 116 -0.24 4.53 -16.89
N SER A 117 -0.94 4.54 -15.77
CA SER A 117 -1.59 3.37 -15.16
C SER A 117 -3.00 3.78 -14.72
N ASN A 118 -4.01 3.08 -15.21
CA ASN A 118 -5.39 3.22 -14.75
C ASN A 118 -5.55 2.51 -13.40
N PHE A 119 -6.06 3.23 -12.40
CA PHE A 119 -6.38 2.66 -11.09
C PHE A 119 -7.89 2.49 -10.85
N GLY A 120 -8.76 2.83 -11.82
CA GLY A 120 -10.21 2.73 -11.67
C GLY A 120 -10.69 1.32 -11.30
N GLY A 121 -11.53 1.22 -10.27
CA GLY A 121 -12.00 -0.05 -9.70
C GLY A 121 -10.97 -0.80 -8.85
N HIS A 122 -9.76 -0.23 -8.66
CA HIS A 122 -8.70 -0.82 -7.85
C HIS A 122 -8.51 -0.09 -6.51
N LEU A 123 -7.99 -0.85 -5.55
CA LEU A 123 -7.56 -0.38 -4.25
C LEU A 123 -6.04 -0.14 -4.28
N SER A 124 -5.58 0.92 -3.62
CA SER A 124 -4.17 1.15 -3.36
C SER A 124 -3.92 1.46 -1.89
N GLU A 125 -2.91 0.81 -1.32
CA GLU A 125 -2.40 1.03 0.03
C GLU A 125 -0.87 1.06 -0.05
N SER A 126 -0.25 1.90 0.78
CA SER A 126 1.18 1.83 1.07
C SER A 126 1.33 1.85 2.58
N THR A 127 2.05 0.89 3.12
CA THR A 127 2.25 0.78 4.58
C THR A 127 3.46 1.55 5.09
N PHE A 128 4.18 2.28 4.24
CA PHE A 128 5.27 3.15 4.64
C PHE A 128 4.76 4.31 5.50
N ALA A 129 5.51 4.65 6.55
CA ALA A 129 5.27 5.83 7.36
C ALA A 129 6.56 6.30 8.05
N PRO A 130 6.71 7.62 8.30
CA PRO A 130 7.79 8.16 9.11
C PRO A 130 7.65 7.77 10.59
N ASP A 131 8.78 7.75 11.30
CA ASP A 131 8.86 7.52 12.75
C ASP A 131 9.26 8.78 13.56
N ARG A 132 9.71 9.85 12.92
CA ARG A 132 9.99 11.12 13.61
C ARG A 132 8.71 11.90 13.88
N GLU A 133 8.57 12.42 15.10
CA GLU A 133 7.40 13.21 15.50
C GLU A 133 7.08 14.39 14.57
N ALA A 134 8.10 15.10 14.06
CA ALA A 134 7.90 16.23 13.17
C ALA A 134 7.24 15.83 11.84
N ASP A 135 7.68 14.71 11.26
CA ASP A 135 7.14 14.17 10.01
C ASP A 135 5.73 13.57 10.23
N ILE A 136 5.47 12.94 11.37
CA ILE A 136 4.13 12.48 11.76
C ILE A 136 3.16 13.66 11.95
N ARG A 137 3.59 14.73 12.62
CA ARG A 137 2.81 15.97 12.81
C ARG A 137 2.55 16.69 11.48
N HIS A 138 3.51 16.69 10.56
CA HIS A 138 3.34 17.19 9.19
C HIS A 138 2.22 16.43 8.46
N ASN A 139 2.23 15.08 8.49
CA ASN A 139 1.17 14.28 7.85
C ASN A 139 -0.21 14.50 8.49
N HIS A 140 -0.27 14.64 9.82
CA HIS A 140 -1.51 15.00 10.49
C HIS A 140 -2.02 16.39 10.08
N LYS A 141 -1.13 17.39 9.94
CA LYS A 141 -1.50 18.71 9.43
C LYS A 141 -2.03 18.64 8.00
N ALA A 142 -1.37 17.89 7.12
CA ALA A 142 -1.83 17.69 5.74
C ALA A 142 -3.22 17.03 5.69
N LEU A 143 -3.54 16.11 6.60
CA LEU A 143 -4.89 15.54 6.73
C LEU A 143 -5.93 16.57 7.21
N VAL A 144 -5.57 17.43 8.17
CA VAL A 144 -6.45 18.53 8.60
C VAL A 144 -6.70 19.51 7.45
N GLU A 145 -5.68 19.80 6.64
CA GLU A 145 -5.77 20.63 5.43
C GLU A 145 -6.61 19.96 4.32
N LEU A 146 -6.54 18.62 4.17
CA LEU A 146 -7.40 17.84 3.27
C LEU A 146 -8.89 18.01 3.60
N ILE A 147 -9.22 17.90 4.89
CA ILE A 147 -10.60 18.07 5.38
C ILE A 147 -11.00 19.54 5.25
N GLY A 148 -10.11 20.48 5.57
CA GLY A 148 -10.32 21.92 5.41
C GLY A 148 -11.59 22.39 6.12
N ASP A 149 -12.40 23.20 5.44
CA ASP A 149 -13.65 23.73 5.98
C ASP A 149 -14.83 22.73 5.94
N ASN A 150 -14.70 21.60 5.23
CA ASN A 150 -15.76 20.60 5.11
C ASN A 150 -16.23 20.07 6.48
N ALA A 151 -17.52 19.76 6.58
CA ALA A 151 -18.09 19.17 7.79
C ALA A 151 -17.52 17.77 8.05
N ILE A 152 -17.49 17.37 9.32
CA ILE A 152 -17.23 15.99 9.72
C ILE A 152 -18.55 15.43 10.24
N GLU A 153 -19.17 14.59 9.43
CA GLU A 153 -20.44 13.93 9.73
C GLU A 153 -20.19 12.58 10.42
N GLN A 154 -21.19 12.07 11.12
CA GLN A 154 -21.14 10.78 11.80
C GLN A 154 -22.32 9.93 11.36
N ALA A 155 -22.07 8.66 11.04
CA ALA A 155 -23.13 7.71 10.70
C ALA A 155 -22.81 6.29 11.17
N LYS A 156 -23.86 5.55 11.50
CA LYS A 156 -23.79 4.10 11.71
C LYS A 156 -23.97 3.41 10.37
N LEU A 157 -22.93 2.70 9.93
CA LEU A 157 -22.90 2.02 8.65
C LEU A 157 -23.05 0.52 8.87
N SER A 158 -23.99 -0.10 8.17
CA SER A 158 -24.16 -1.55 8.22
C SER A 158 -24.60 -2.14 6.88
N ALA A 159 -24.31 -3.43 6.70
CA ALA A 159 -24.77 -4.28 5.61
C ALA A 159 -24.51 -5.77 5.96
N THR A 160 -25.01 -6.68 5.12
CA THR A 160 -24.78 -8.12 5.25
C THR A 160 -23.91 -8.64 4.10
N LYS A 161 -22.80 -9.29 4.45
CA LYS A 161 -21.93 -10.07 3.55
C LYS A 161 -21.11 -11.07 4.37
N ASP A 162 -21.34 -12.36 4.13
CA ASP A 162 -20.72 -13.47 4.89
C ASP A 162 -20.91 -13.34 6.42
N GLY A 163 -21.99 -12.66 6.83
CA GLY A 163 -22.29 -12.21 8.19
C GLY A 163 -22.75 -10.75 8.23
N HIS A 164 -23.26 -10.30 9.37
CA HIS A 164 -23.62 -8.89 9.57
C HIS A 164 -22.36 -8.05 9.85
N ILE A 165 -22.25 -6.91 9.16
CA ILE A 165 -21.19 -5.93 9.32
C ILE A 165 -21.83 -4.63 9.79
N GLU A 166 -21.38 -4.10 10.92
CA GLU A 166 -21.82 -2.82 11.47
C GLU A 166 -20.64 -2.10 12.14
N PHE A 167 -20.53 -0.79 11.93
CA PHE A 167 -19.65 0.12 12.68
C PHE A 167 -20.11 1.57 12.57
N ASP A 168 -19.83 2.37 13.59
CA ASP A 168 -19.93 3.83 13.50
C ASP A 168 -18.74 4.39 12.71
N ALA A 169 -18.95 5.45 11.93
CA ALA A 169 -17.89 6.10 11.16
C ALA A 169 -18.04 7.62 11.17
N ASN A 170 -16.91 8.31 11.32
CA ASN A 170 -16.81 9.72 10.97
C ASN A 170 -16.49 9.81 9.48
N TYR A 171 -17.05 10.77 8.76
CA TYR A 171 -16.68 11.02 7.38
C TYR A 171 -16.71 12.49 6.98
N SER A 172 -16.01 12.80 5.89
CA SER A 172 -16.06 14.12 5.25
C SER A 172 -15.92 13.93 3.74
N VAL A 173 -16.63 14.75 2.95
CA VAL A 173 -16.53 14.75 1.49
C VAL A 173 -15.56 15.86 1.08
N VAL A 174 -14.52 15.49 0.32
CA VAL A 174 -13.45 16.39 -0.12
C VAL A 174 -13.32 16.38 -1.64
N SER A 175 -12.79 17.47 -2.21
CA SER A 175 -12.65 17.60 -3.66
C SER A 175 -11.46 16.79 -4.21
N PRO A 176 -11.48 16.37 -5.49
CA PRO A 176 -10.34 15.69 -6.11
C PRO A 176 -9.02 16.50 -6.04
N PRO A 177 -9.00 17.83 -6.27
CA PRO A 177 -7.79 18.63 -6.08
C PRO A 177 -7.25 18.61 -4.63
N ALA A 178 -8.13 18.61 -3.63
CA ALA A 178 -7.71 18.55 -2.22
C ALA A 178 -7.00 17.22 -1.90
N LEU A 179 -7.52 16.08 -2.40
CA LEU A 179 -6.85 14.79 -2.21
C LEU A 179 -5.50 14.74 -2.95
N ILE A 180 -5.42 15.27 -4.18
CA ILE A 180 -4.15 15.34 -4.93
C ILE A 180 -3.11 16.16 -4.15
N ALA A 181 -3.50 17.30 -3.59
CA ALA A 181 -2.64 18.13 -2.75
C ALA A 181 -2.18 17.38 -1.48
N PHE A 182 -3.08 16.68 -0.80
CA PHE A 182 -2.74 15.82 0.34
C PHE A 182 -1.72 14.74 -0.03
N LEU A 183 -1.96 13.98 -1.10
CA LEU A 183 -1.07 12.89 -1.52
C LEU A 183 0.32 13.41 -1.92
N LYS A 184 0.41 14.61 -2.51
CA LYS A 184 1.69 15.29 -2.81
C LYS A 184 2.40 15.83 -1.57
N ALA A 185 1.64 16.28 -0.57
CA ALA A 185 2.19 16.79 0.69
C ALA A 185 2.58 15.68 1.68
N PHE A 186 2.05 14.46 1.52
CA PHE A 186 2.23 13.36 2.46
C PHE A 186 3.66 12.80 2.46
N ARG A 187 4.28 12.76 3.63
CA ARG A 187 5.62 12.20 3.85
C ARG A 187 5.50 10.72 4.16
N TRP A 188 5.96 9.88 3.23
CA TRP A 188 6.03 8.42 3.43
C TRP A 188 7.27 7.99 4.23
N PHE A 189 8.31 8.83 4.24
CA PHE A 189 9.59 8.66 4.91
C PHE A 189 9.90 9.91 5.73
N ASN A 190 10.95 9.89 6.56
CA ASN A 190 11.32 11.08 7.32
C ASN A 190 12.00 12.10 6.43
N GLN A 191 11.95 13.39 6.81
CA GLN A 191 12.62 14.43 6.04
C GLN A 191 14.14 14.17 5.93
N GLY A 192 14.66 14.15 4.70
CA GLY A 192 16.06 13.83 4.39
C GLY A 192 16.34 12.35 4.13
N ASP A 193 15.36 11.45 4.25
CA ASP A 193 15.50 10.09 3.71
C ASP A 193 15.49 10.13 2.17
N ASN A 194 16.49 9.50 1.53
CA ASN A 194 16.62 9.44 0.07
C ASN A 194 15.90 8.20 -0.50
N GLU A 195 14.60 8.10 -0.24
CA GLU A 195 13.72 7.02 -0.71
C GLU A 195 12.68 7.58 -1.69
N THR A 196 12.27 6.80 -2.70
CA THR A 196 11.25 7.22 -3.67
C THR A 196 9.85 7.06 -3.07
N PRO A 197 9.03 8.13 -3.00
CA PRO A 197 7.65 8.01 -2.52
C PRO A 197 6.84 6.97 -3.29
N PRO A 198 6.12 6.06 -2.59
CA PRO A 198 5.00 5.36 -3.20
C PRO A 198 3.90 6.37 -3.56
N PHE A 199 2.89 5.93 -4.32
CA PHE A 199 1.76 6.74 -4.83
C PHE A 199 2.06 7.73 -5.98
N GLN A 200 3.29 7.81 -6.51
CA GLN A 200 3.60 8.68 -7.66
C GLN A 200 2.70 8.42 -8.88
N LEU A 201 2.48 7.15 -9.26
CA LEU A 201 1.62 6.77 -10.39
C LEU A 201 0.14 7.08 -10.14
N GLN A 202 -0.29 6.94 -8.89
CA GLN A 202 -1.65 7.23 -8.43
C GLN A 202 -1.92 8.74 -8.52
N ILE A 203 -0.95 9.57 -8.13
CA ILE A 203 -1.01 11.03 -8.30
C ILE A 203 -1.07 11.38 -9.79
N GLU A 204 -0.17 10.83 -10.61
CA GLU A 204 -0.16 11.05 -12.07
C GLU A 204 -1.44 10.61 -12.78
N PHE A 205 -2.11 9.56 -12.28
CA PHE A 205 -3.42 9.11 -12.74
C PHE A 205 -4.53 10.11 -12.36
N LEU A 206 -4.53 10.60 -11.11
CA LEU A 206 -5.50 11.60 -10.64
C LEU A 206 -5.40 12.95 -11.34
N GLU A 207 -4.21 13.31 -11.83
CA GLU A 207 -3.96 14.54 -12.57
C GLU A 207 -4.23 14.43 -14.09
N LYS A 208 -4.64 13.27 -14.61
CA LYS A 208 -4.94 13.13 -16.03
C LYS A 208 -6.22 13.86 -16.44
N THR A 209 -6.21 14.34 -17.69
CA THR A 209 -7.32 15.05 -18.33
C THR A 209 -7.64 14.41 -19.70
N GLY A 210 -8.69 14.89 -20.37
CA GLY A 210 -9.13 14.37 -21.67
C GLY A 210 -9.51 12.89 -21.60
N GLN A 211 -9.06 12.09 -22.57
CA GLN A 211 -9.36 10.65 -22.67
C GLN A 211 -8.80 9.78 -21.53
N TYR A 212 -7.92 10.33 -20.70
CA TYR A 212 -7.36 9.66 -19.52
C TYR A 212 -7.91 10.24 -18.20
N ASN A 213 -8.90 11.14 -18.25
CA ASN A 213 -9.51 11.70 -17.05
C ASN A 213 -10.20 10.59 -16.23
N PRO A 214 -9.85 10.39 -14.94
CA PRO A 214 -10.40 9.31 -14.12
C PRO A 214 -11.88 9.46 -13.76
N GLY A 215 -12.51 10.61 -14.08
CA GLY A 215 -13.95 10.83 -13.91
C GLY A 215 -14.40 10.95 -12.44
N ILE A 216 -13.47 11.17 -11.52
CA ILE A 216 -13.74 11.21 -10.08
C ILE A 216 -14.38 12.54 -9.72
N THR A 217 -15.58 12.50 -9.16
CA THR A 217 -16.38 13.68 -8.84
C THR A 217 -16.09 14.24 -7.46
N ASP A 218 -15.92 13.36 -6.47
CA ASP A 218 -15.52 13.69 -5.10
C ASP A 218 -14.89 12.49 -4.39
N TRP A 219 -14.35 12.73 -3.19
CA TRP A 219 -13.76 11.72 -2.34
C TRP A 219 -14.42 11.71 -0.97
N LEU A 220 -14.84 10.53 -0.52
CA LEU A 220 -15.26 10.31 0.85
C LEU A 220 -14.05 9.91 1.71
N VAL A 221 -13.60 10.81 2.58
CA VAL A 221 -12.68 10.44 3.67
C VAL A 221 -13.52 9.75 4.74
N LEU A 222 -13.37 8.44 4.88
CA LEU A 222 -14.17 7.59 5.76
C LEU A 222 -13.28 7.02 6.87
N ALA A 223 -13.61 7.31 8.13
CA ALA A 223 -12.87 6.87 9.30
C ALA A 223 -13.74 6.01 10.22
N PRO A 224 -13.66 4.68 10.10
CA PRO A 224 -14.35 3.74 11.00
C PRO A 224 -13.93 3.94 12.45
N GLN A 225 -14.90 4.02 13.35
CA GLN A 225 -14.70 4.03 14.79
C GLN A 225 -14.71 2.58 15.31
N ILE A 226 -13.90 2.29 16.32
CA ILE A 226 -13.83 0.96 16.94
C ILE A 226 -14.21 1.04 18.41
N THR A 227 -14.87 0.01 18.94
CA THR A 227 -15.41 -0.05 20.30
C THR A 227 -14.33 0.06 21.40
N SER A 228 -13.09 -0.32 21.11
CA SER A 228 -11.98 -0.32 22.06
C SER A 228 -10.72 0.31 21.45
N PRO A 229 -10.70 1.64 21.28
CA PRO A 229 -9.58 2.35 20.70
C PRO A 229 -8.39 2.42 21.68
N ARG A 230 -7.19 2.68 21.15
CA ARG A 230 -5.96 2.84 21.94
C ARG A 230 -5.86 4.23 22.56
N ASP A 231 -6.38 5.24 21.86
CA ASP A 231 -6.62 6.62 22.28
C ASP A 231 -7.55 7.30 21.24
N HIS A 232 -7.74 8.62 21.30
CA HIS A 232 -8.38 9.40 20.25
C HIS A 232 -7.47 10.50 19.71
N VAL A 233 -7.59 10.82 18.43
CA VAL A 233 -7.12 12.11 17.87
C VAL A 233 -8.33 12.98 17.57
N THR A 234 -8.27 14.25 17.92
CA THR A 234 -9.38 15.19 17.67
C THR A 234 -9.10 15.98 16.39
N ILE A 235 -10.06 16.00 15.47
CA ILE A 235 -10.02 16.80 14.24
C ILE A 235 -11.30 17.65 14.23
N LYS A 236 -11.16 18.99 14.17
CA LYS A 236 -12.29 19.96 14.22
C LYS A 236 -13.31 19.70 15.35
N GLY A 237 -12.83 19.23 16.51
CA GLY A 237 -13.66 18.88 17.67
C GLY A 237 -14.19 17.44 17.68
N THR A 238 -14.22 16.75 16.54
CA THR A 238 -14.68 15.36 16.44
C THR A 238 -13.55 14.39 16.82
N PRO A 239 -13.78 13.41 17.71
CA PRO A 239 -12.79 12.39 18.07
C PRO A 239 -12.73 11.26 17.03
N PHE A 240 -11.51 10.80 16.71
CA PHE A 240 -11.23 9.68 15.81
C PHE A 240 -10.46 8.60 16.56
N ALA A 241 -10.98 7.38 16.56
CA ALA A 241 -10.41 6.19 17.19
C ALA A 241 -8.99 5.87 16.70
N VAL A 242 -7.99 5.95 17.60
CA VAL A 242 -6.61 5.55 17.31
C VAL A 242 -6.48 4.03 17.44
N ILE A 243 -5.95 3.38 16.42
CA ILE A 243 -5.82 1.91 16.37
C ILE A 243 -4.35 1.46 16.49
N TYR A 244 -4.13 0.27 17.04
CA TYR A 244 -2.81 -0.34 17.01
C TYR A 244 -2.54 -0.97 15.63
N ARG A 245 -1.35 -0.70 15.08
CA ARG A 245 -0.74 -1.51 14.02
C ARG A 245 0.73 -1.76 14.37
N GLY A 246 1.20 -2.99 14.16
CA GLY A 246 2.61 -3.30 14.37
C GLY A 246 3.49 -2.54 13.38
N TYR A 247 4.51 -1.84 13.89
CA TYR A 247 5.48 -1.11 13.07
C TYR A 247 6.81 -1.87 13.00
N THR A 248 7.42 -1.92 11.81
CA THR A 248 8.61 -2.71 11.52
C THR A 248 9.25 -2.18 10.23
N LEU A 249 10.55 -1.83 10.29
CA LEU A 249 11.33 -1.45 9.10
C LEU A 249 10.64 -0.35 8.26
N ARG A 250 10.31 0.78 8.91
CA ARG A 250 9.61 1.94 8.31
C ARG A 250 8.20 1.67 7.76
N ARG A 251 7.62 0.51 8.09
CA ARG A 251 6.27 0.13 7.65
C ARG A 251 5.39 -0.34 8.79
N PHE A 252 4.11 -0.01 8.70
CA PHE A 252 3.07 -0.64 9.50
C PHE A 252 2.60 -1.98 8.89
N GLY A 253 1.81 -2.74 9.65
CA GLY A 253 0.89 -3.72 9.08
C GLY A 253 -0.22 -3.04 8.28
N THR A 254 -0.90 -3.79 7.41
CA THR A 254 -1.96 -3.25 6.54
C THR A 254 -3.02 -2.48 7.33
N TYR A 255 -3.45 -1.34 6.78
CA TYR A 255 -4.42 -0.48 7.45
C TYR A 255 -5.83 -1.04 7.29
N ASN A 256 -6.10 -1.52 6.08
CA ASN A 256 -7.35 -2.08 5.59
C ASN A 256 -7.92 -3.25 6.41
N ASP A 257 -9.00 -3.00 7.17
CA ASP A 257 -9.82 -4.06 7.78
C ASP A 257 -10.83 -4.62 6.74
N PRO A 258 -10.98 -5.95 6.59
CA PRO A 258 -11.91 -6.55 5.63
C PRO A 258 -13.37 -6.10 5.77
N LYS A 259 -13.84 -5.80 6.99
CA LYS A 259 -15.21 -5.32 7.23
C LYS A 259 -15.39 -3.89 6.72
N HIS A 260 -14.46 -3.01 7.10
CA HIS A 260 -14.48 -1.61 6.66
C HIS A 260 -14.30 -1.50 5.14
N ARG A 261 -13.42 -2.32 4.56
CA ARG A 261 -13.27 -2.46 3.11
C ARG A 261 -14.59 -2.79 2.43
N THR A 262 -15.34 -3.74 2.97
CA THR A 262 -16.57 -4.23 2.32
C THR A 262 -17.59 -3.11 2.13
N LEU A 263 -17.79 -2.25 3.14
CA LEU A 263 -18.69 -1.10 3.02
C LEU A 263 -18.09 0.01 2.13
N ALA A 264 -16.77 0.22 2.17
CA ALA A 264 -16.09 1.16 1.28
C ALA A 264 -16.17 0.73 -0.21
N GLU A 265 -16.10 -0.58 -0.51
CA GLU A 265 -16.26 -1.11 -1.88
C GLU A 265 -17.71 -0.95 -2.39
N TYR A 266 -18.72 -1.02 -1.53
CA TYR A 266 -20.10 -0.70 -1.89
C TYR A 266 -20.23 0.77 -2.33
N VAL A 267 -19.59 1.70 -1.60
CA VAL A 267 -19.61 3.13 -1.90
C VAL A 267 -18.81 3.46 -3.18
N ALA A 268 -17.55 2.98 -3.27
CA ALA A 268 -16.62 3.36 -4.35
C ALA A 268 -16.85 2.59 -5.65
N TYR A 269 -17.13 1.29 -5.57
CA TYR A 269 -17.19 0.41 -6.74
C TYR A 269 -18.62 0.05 -7.15
N GLY A 270 -19.61 0.40 -6.33
CA GLY A 270 -21.00 0.02 -6.57
C GLY A 270 -21.23 -1.50 -6.52
N LYS A 271 -20.40 -2.25 -5.79
CA LYS A 271 -20.68 -3.66 -5.49
C LYS A 271 -21.88 -3.75 -4.57
N ASP A 272 -22.90 -4.50 -4.95
CA ASP A 272 -24.08 -4.64 -4.12
C ASP A 272 -23.81 -5.50 -2.87
N LEU A 273 -24.51 -5.18 -1.79
CA LEU A 273 -24.52 -5.87 -0.51
C LEU A 273 -25.98 -6.13 -0.11
N ALA A 274 -26.23 -7.16 0.69
CA ALA A 274 -27.54 -7.36 1.29
C ALA A 274 -27.76 -6.36 2.43
N ASP A 275 -29.00 -5.93 2.64
CA ASP A 275 -29.46 -5.09 3.76
C ASP A 275 -28.58 -3.86 4.11
N PRO A 276 -28.11 -3.04 3.14
CA PRO A 276 -27.31 -1.86 3.46
C PRO A 276 -28.16 -0.80 4.18
N SER A 277 -27.63 -0.19 5.23
CA SER A 277 -28.32 0.89 5.96
C SER A 277 -28.58 2.11 5.08
N GLU A 278 -29.62 2.90 5.37
CA GLU A 278 -29.93 4.12 4.61
C GLU A 278 -28.75 5.10 4.60
N SER A 279 -28.02 5.21 5.71
CA SER A 279 -26.78 6.00 5.78
C SER A 279 -25.70 5.48 4.84
N LEU A 280 -25.55 4.16 4.68
CA LEU A 280 -24.60 3.58 3.73
C LEU A 280 -25.05 3.78 2.28
N LYS A 281 -26.35 3.65 1.99
CA LYS A 281 -26.94 3.95 0.67
C LYS A 281 -26.68 5.40 0.27
N ALA A 282 -26.92 6.36 1.18
CA ALA A 282 -26.72 7.78 0.95
C ALA A 282 -25.26 8.16 0.62
N LEU A 283 -24.28 7.37 1.07
CA LEU A 283 -22.87 7.58 0.76
C LEU A 283 -22.49 7.12 -0.66
N ARG A 284 -23.22 6.19 -1.30
CA ARG A 284 -22.90 5.64 -2.62
C ARG A 284 -23.24 6.64 -3.74
N LYS A 285 -22.25 6.99 -4.58
CA LYS A 285 -22.39 7.95 -5.69
C LYS A 285 -21.49 7.55 -6.86
N LYS A 286 -21.98 7.68 -8.11
CA LYS A 286 -21.17 7.38 -9.31
C LYS A 286 -19.94 8.30 -9.36
N GLY A 287 -18.76 7.72 -9.54
CA GLY A 287 -17.50 8.48 -9.59
C GLY A 287 -17.03 9.01 -8.23
N ARG A 288 -17.56 8.54 -7.10
CA ARG A 288 -17.03 8.85 -5.76
C ARG A 288 -15.90 7.88 -5.40
N GLY A 289 -14.72 8.42 -5.12
CA GLY A 289 -13.65 7.63 -4.49
C GLY A 289 -13.83 7.54 -2.97
N VAL A 290 -13.19 6.57 -2.33
CA VAL A 290 -13.15 6.46 -0.87
C VAL A 290 -11.71 6.41 -0.38
N MET A 291 -11.37 7.27 0.58
CA MET A 291 -10.16 7.15 1.38
C MET A 291 -10.53 6.63 2.76
N LEU A 292 -10.25 5.36 3.05
CA LEU A 292 -10.31 4.84 4.41
C LEU A 292 -9.17 5.45 5.23
N TYR A 293 -9.49 6.16 6.30
CA TYR A 293 -8.52 6.81 7.19
C TYR A 293 -8.48 6.13 8.56
N TYR A 294 -7.27 5.93 9.08
CA TYR A 294 -7.01 5.44 10.43
C TYR A 294 -5.90 6.27 11.11
N PRO A 295 -6.17 6.87 12.27
CA PRO A 295 -5.12 7.28 13.20
C PRO A 295 -4.46 6.03 13.81
N ILE A 296 -3.13 5.97 13.82
CA ILE A 296 -2.39 4.75 14.16
C ILE A 296 -1.33 5.00 15.22
N THR A 297 -1.18 4.03 16.13
CA THR A 297 -0.06 3.94 17.06
C THR A 297 0.71 2.61 16.93
N PRO A 298 2.05 2.61 17.00
CA PRO A 298 2.86 1.40 17.15
C PRO A 298 2.82 0.82 18.58
N THR A 299 2.22 1.52 19.55
CA THR A 299 2.24 1.16 20.97
C THR A 299 1.20 0.07 21.29
N LYS A 300 1.64 -1.20 21.28
CA LYS A 300 0.79 -2.37 21.58
C LYS A 300 0.26 -2.39 23.02
N THR A 301 1.11 -2.06 24.00
CA THR A 301 0.83 -2.14 25.44
C THR A 301 1.12 -0.80 26.13
N GLY A 302 0.50 -0.55 27.28
CA GLY A 302 0.52 0.77 27.95
C GLY A 302 -0.40 1.79 27.28
N LYS A 303 -0.37 3.05 27.77
CA LYS A 303 -1.09 4.16 27.13
C LYS A 303 -0.23 4.74 26.01
N PRO A 304 -0.71 4.80 24.74
CA PRO A 304 0.01 5.49 23.68
C PRO A 304 0.06 7.00 23.97
N LYS A 305 0.94 7.72 23.25
CA LYS A 305 1.02 9.18 23.31
C LYS A 305 1.01 9.74 21.89
N PRO A 306 0.44 10.93 21.64
CA PRO A 306 0.57 11.63 20.38
C PRO A 306 2.03 12.04 20.12
N PRO A 307 2.44 12.21 18.86
CA PRO A 307 1.61 12.27 17.66
C PRO A 307 1.27 10.87 17.09
N TYR A 308 0.12 10.78 16.43
CA TYR A 308 -0.37 9.52 15.83
C TYR A 308 -0.15 9.51 14.31
N SER A 309 0.32 8.38 13.79
CA SER A 309 0.56 8.19 12.36
C SER A 309 -0.75 8.21 11.59
N THR A 310 -0.75 8.85 10.43
CA THR A 310 -1.90 8.87 9.51
C THR A 310 -1.73 7.69 8.54
N GLY A 311 -2.50 6.61 8.76
CA GLY A 311 -2.59 5.50 7.80
C GLY A 311 -3.84 5.64 6.96
N PHE A 312 -3.75 5.33 5.66
CA PHE A 312 -4.89 5.40 4.77
C PHE A 312 -4.84 4.39 3.62
N THR A 313 -6.01 4.08 3.09
CA THR A 313 -6.21 3.19 1.94
C THR A 313 -7.13 3.88 0.94
N VAL A 314 -6.78 3.90 -0.35
CA VAL A 314 -7.53 4.62 -1.40
C VAL A 314 -8.23 3.62 -2.30
N LEU A 315 -9.54 3.80 -2.50
CA LEU A 315 -10.37 3.03 -3.43
C LEU A 315 -10.78 3.98 -4.57
N PHE A 316 -10.27 3.74 -5.77
CA PHE A 316 -10.57 4.56 -6.94
C PHE A 316 -11.84 4.02 -7.63
N PRO A 317 -12.85 4.86 -7.92
CA PRO A 317 -14.08 4.37 -8.52
C PRO A 317 -13.81 3.82 -9.94
N PRO A 318 -14.62 2.86 -10.44
CA PRO A 318 -14.56 2.42 -11.82
C PRO A 318 -14.73 3.60 -12.79
N ASN A 319 -14.02 3.55 -13.91
CA ASN A 319 -14.04 4.58 -14.95
C ASN A 319 -14.09 3.94 -16.34
N ASP A 320 -14.36 4.76 -17.35
CA ASP A 320 -14.54 4.33 -18.74
C ASP A 320 -13.21 4.33 -19.54
N ILE A 321 -12.05 4.44 -18.87
CA ILE A 321 -10.74 4.52 -19.52
C ILE A 321 -10.29 3.14 -19.99
N ARG A 322 -10.44 2.90 -21.31
CA ARG A 322 -10.14 1.62 -21.96
C ARG A 322 -8.67 1.19 -21.92
N THR A 323 -7.73 2.12 -21.73
CA THR A 323 -6.29 1.81 -21.68
C THR A 323 -5.87 1.48 -20.25
N PRO A 324 -5.51 0.22 -19.91
CA PRO A 324 -5.21 -0.14 -18.53
C PRO A 324 -3.85 0.42 -18.07
N ILE A 325 -2.80 0.32 -18.90
CA ILE A 325 -1.46 0.83 -18.63
C ILE A 325 -0.81 1.20 -19.97
N THR A 326 0.02 2.25 -20.02
CA THR A 326 0.96 2.51 -21.13
C THR A 326 2.39 2.67 -20.60
N PHE A 327 3.37 2.38 -21.45
CA PHE A 327 4.79 2.35 -21.09
C PHE A 327 5.61 3.18 -22.06
N ASN A 328 6.62 3.87 -21.53
CA ASN A 328 7.67 4.50 -22.32
C ASN A 328 9.01 3.81 -22.00
N VAL A 329 9.73 3.38 -23.05
CA VAL A 329 11.07 2.81 -22.93
C VAL A 329 12.08 3.95 -22.88
N ILE A 330 12.82 4.08 -21.77
CA ILE A 330 14.00 4.95 -21.73
C ILE A 330 15.19 4.11 -22.20
N GLN A 331 15.44 4.12 -23.51
CA GLN A 331 16.77 3.73 -24.00
C GLN A 331 17.76 4.77 -23.45
N GLN A 332 18.70 4.36 -22.60
CA GLN A 332 19.74 5.25 -22.02
C GLN A 332 20.49 6.06 -23.09
N ASN A 333 20.54 5.54 -24.31
CA ASN A 333 21.28 6.09 -25.44
C ASN A 333 20.43 7.05 -26.30
N ARG A 334 19.11 7.16 -26.05
CA ARG A 334 18.15 7.91 -26.88
C ARG A 334 16.99 8.49 -26.05
N LEU A 335 17.26 9.57 -25.33
CA LEU A 335 16.27 10.25 -24.47
C LEU A 335 15.06 10.86 -25.22
N ASN A 336 15.21 11.17 -26.51
CA ASN A 336 14.21 11.95 -27.29
C ASN A 336 13.72 11.24 -28.58
N ALA A 337 13.96 9.93 -28.75
CA ALA A 337 13.53 9.23 -29.96
C ALA A 337 12.07 8.73 -29.84
N PRO A 338 11.19 8.96 -30.83
CA PRO A 338 9.83 8.42 -30.79
C PRO A 338 9.84 6.89 -30.88
N VAL A 339 8.90 6.26 -30.17
CA VAL A 339 8.67 4.81 -30.25
C VAL A 339 8.05 4.50 -31.61
N VAL A 340 8.72 3.66 -32.39
CA VAL A 340 8.26 3.25 -33.73
C VAL A 340 6.94 2.47 -33.61
N THR A 341 5.93 2.87 -34.37
CA THR A 341 4.68 2.13 -34.53
C THR A 341 4.97 0.75 -35.13
N ALA A 342 4.45 -0.30 -34.49
CA ALA A 342 4.40 -1.63 -35.09
C ALA A 342 3.45 -1.62 -36.32
N PRO A 343 3.70 -2.48 -37.33
CA PRO A 343 2.98 -2.46 -38.61
C PRO A 343 1.50 -2.85 -38.52
#